data_AF-A0A353QJK7-F1
#
_entry.id   AF-A0A353QJK7-F1
#
_cell.length_a   1.000
_cell.length_b   1.000
_cell.length_c   1.000
_cell.angle_alpha   90.00
_cell.angle_beta   90.00
_cell.angle_gamma   90.00
#
_symmetry.space_group_name_H-M   'P 1'
#
loop_
_entity.id
_entity.type
_entity.pdbx_description
1 polymer ?
#
loop_
_entity_poly.entity_id
_entity_poly.type
_entity_poly.pdbx_seq_one_letter_code
_entity_poly.pdbx_strand_id
1 'polypeptide(L)'
;GTDRSVKEILPEVLQATNLPVIAAGGIMDGFDAAEVIKMGAAGVQMATRFVTSTECEADDNFKKMYLTASQDDVVLIKSPVGMPGRALRNKFTELLQRADSHPLIEKCRQCLKRCSAEYCIMDVL
;
A
#
# COMPACT_ATOMS: atom_id res chain seq x y z
N GLY A 1 -4.00 0.39 -10.69
CA GLY A 1 -4.45 0.88 -9.37
C GLY A 1 -5.47 1.98 -9.59
N THR A 2 -6.08 2.48 -8.52
CA THR A 2 -7.04 3.60 -8.55
C THR A 2 -6.78 4.53 -7.37
N ASP A 3 -7.11 5.80 -7.54
CA ASP A 3 -7.10 6.84 -6.51
C ASP A 3 -8.47 6.97 -5.80
N ARG A 4 -9.53 6.39 -6.38
CA ARG A 4 -10.89 6.34 -5.82
C ARG A 4 -10.99 5.37 -4.65
N SER A 5 -11.91 5.65 -3.73
CA SER A 5 -12.17 4.77 -2.59
C SER A 5 -12.78 3.43 -3.03
N VAL A 6 -12.58 2.37 -2.23
CA VAL A 6 -13.17 1.06 -2.54
C VAL A 6 -14.70 1.13 -2.62
N LYS A 7 -15.32 1.97 -1.78
CA LYS A 7 -16.78 2.15 -1.71
C LYS A 7 -17.32 2.76 -3.00
N GLU A 8 -16.58 3.64 -3.66
CA GLU A 8 -16.99 4.24 -4.93
C GLU A 8 -16.92 3.28 -6.10
N ILE A 9 -15.86 2.46 -6.18
CA ILE A 9 -15.63 1.58 -7.34
C ILE A 9 -16.35 0.24 -7.22
N LEU A 10 -16.70 -0.18 -6.00
CA LEU A 10 -17.27 -1.50 -5.75
C LEU A 10 -18.56 -1.77 -6.56
N PRO A 11 -19.53 -0.84 -6.66
CA PRO A 11 -20.73 -1.07 -7.48
C PRO A 11 -20.42 -1.29 -8.97
N GLU A 12 -19.45 -0.56 -9.53
CA GLU A 12 -19.04 -0.70 -10.94
C GLU A 12 -18.42 -2.08 -11.18
N VAL A 13 -17.57 -2.54 -10.25
CA VAL A 13 -16.95 -3.87 -10.34
C VAL A 13 -17.99 -4.98 -10.22
N LEU A 14 -18.93 -4.86 -9.29
CA LEU A 14 -20.01 -5.84 -9.10
C LEU A 14 -20.92 -5.94 -10.32
N GLN A 15 -21.16 -4.84 -11.04
CA GLN A 15 -21.93 -4.87 -12.30
C GLN A 15 -21.15 -5.52 -13.45
N ALA A 16 -19.82 -5.46 -13.42
CA ALA A 16 -18.97 -5.96 -14.50
C ALA A 16 -18.67 -7.46 -14.42
N THR A 17 -18.96 -8.12 -13.30
CA THR A 17 -18.65 -9.56 -13.12
C THR A 17 -19.67 -10.29 -12.26
N ASN A 18 -19.85 -11.58 -12.53
CA ASN A 18 -20.65 -12.47 -11.70
C ASN A 18 -19.79 -13.29 -10.70
N LEU A 19 -18.48 -13.05 -10.67
CA LEU A 19 -17.58 -13.71 -9.74
C LEU A 19 -17.69 -13.08 -8.33
N PRO A 20 -17.43 -13.84 -7.25
CA PRO A 20 -17.32 -13.27 -5.91
C PRO A 20 -16.24 -12.17 -5.86
N VAL A 21 -16.63 -10.97 -5.43
CA VAL A 21 -15.73 -9.82 -5.32
C VAL A 21 -15.28 -9.65 -3.86
N ILE A 22 -13.97 -9.58 -3.64
CA ILE A 22 -13.37 -9.27 -2.33
C ILE A 22 -12.99 -7.78 -2.31
N ALA A 23 -13.59 -6.99 -1.43
CA ALA A 23 -13.28 -5.57 -1.29
C ALA A 23 -11.95 -5.38 -0.53
N ALA A 24 -11.09 -4.50 -1.01
CA ALA A 24 -9.78 -4.24 -0.41
C ALA A 24 -9.43 -2.75 -0.43
N GLY A 25 -8.81 -2.27 0.66
CA GLY A 25 -8.32 -0.90 0.81
C GLY A 25 -9.26 -0.01 1.63
N GLY A 26 -8.75 0.53 2.73
CA GLY A 26 -9.51 1.43 3.61
C GLY A 26 -10.51 0.75 4.54
N ILE A 27 -10.41 -0.58 4.73
CA ILE A 27 -11.24 -1.37 5.64
C ILE A 27 -10.43 -1.66 6.89
N MET A 28 -10.84 -1.13 8.04
CA MET A 28 -10.07 -1.17 9.29
C MET A 28 -10.77 -1.88 10.45
N ASP A 29 -12.09 -2.00 10.42
CA ASP A 29 -12.86 -2.65 11.47
C ASP A 29 -14.09 -3.39 10.95
N GLY A 30 -14.90 -3.91 11.88
CA GLY A 30 -16.11 -4.66 11.56
C GLY A 30 -17.23 -3.82 10.95
N PHE A 31 -17.25 -2.50 11.19
CA PHE A 31 -18.25 -1.61 10.58
C PHE A 31 -17.94 -1.39 9.11
N ASP A 32 -16.68 -1.09 8.79
CA ASP A 32 -16.22 -0.99 7.39
C ASP A 32 -16.49 -2.27 6.62
N ALA A 33 -16.18 -3.42 7.25
CA ALA A 33 -16.38 -4.73 6.64
C ALA A 33 -17.87 -5.00 6.40
N ALA A 34 -18.72 -4.74 7.40
CA ALA A 34 -20.17 -4.93 7.26
C ALA A 34 -20.76 -4.02 6.19
N GLU A 35 -20.26 -2.78 6.04
CA GLU A 35 -20.71 -1.84 5.02
C GLU A 35 -20.45 -2.35 3.61
N VAL A 36 -19.22 -2.74 3.29
CA VAL A 36 -18.89 -3.23 1.94
C VAL A 36 -19.52 -4.58 1.63
N ILE A 37 -19.74 -5.43 2.64
CA ILE A 37 -20.50 -6.67 2.48
C ILE A 37 -21.97 -6.36 2.15
N LYS A 38 -22.60 -5.39 2.83
CA LYS A 38 -23.95 -4.94 2.49
C LYS A 38 -24.04 -4.36 1.07
N MET A 39 -22.95 -3.77 0.58
CA MET A 39 -22.84 -3.28 -0.80
C MET A 39 -22.69 -4.40 -1.84
N GLY A 40 -22.53 -5.66 -1.43
CA GLY A 40 -22.46 -6.82 -2.31
C GLY A 40 -21.08 -7.49 -2.40
N ALA A 41 -20.07 -7.04 -1.65
CA ALA A 41 -18.81 -7.76 -1.58
C ALA A 41 -19.01 -9.13 -0.90
N ALA A 42 -18.37 -10.17 -1.44
CA ALA A 42 -18.38 -11.52 -0.87
C ALA A 42 -17.44 -11.67 0.33
N GLY A 43 -16.53 -10.71 0.52
CA GLY A 43 -15.58 -10.67 1.62
C GLY A 43 -14.71 -9.43 1.59
N VAL A 44 -13.79 -9.34 2.54
CA VAL A 44 -12.86 -8.21 2.67
C VAL A 44 -11.41 -8.66 2.81
N GLN A 45 -10.49 -7.88 2.24
CA GLN A 45 -9.06 -8.02 2.46
C GLN A 45 -8.55 -6.80 3.23
N MET A 46 -7.88 -7.06 4.36
CA MET A 46 -7.25 -6.04 5.18
C MET A 46 -5.74 -6.28 5.20
N ALA A 47 -4.95 -5.21 5.15
CA ALA A 47 -3.49 -5.28 5.23
C ALA A 47 -2.97 -4.44 6.39
N THR A 48 -3.09 -3.11 6.28
CA THR A 48 -2.66 -2.15 7.31
C THR A 48 -3.16 -2.51 8.71
N ARG A 49 -4.41 -2.96 8.85
CA ARG A 49 -5.00 -3.37 10.13
C ARG A 49 -4.23 -4.49 10.84
N PHE A 50 -3.61 -5.40 10.10
CA PHE A 50 -2.88 -6.54 10.66
C PHE A 50 -1.40 -6.25 10.94
N VAL A 51 -0.84 -5.13 10.45
CA VAL A 51 0.57 -4.78 10.69
C VAL A 51 0.85 -4.59 12.19
N THR A 52 -0.11 -3.99 12.91
CA THR A 52 0.03 -3.71 14.35
C THR A 52 -0.48 -4.86 15.23
N SER A 53 -0.66 -6.07 14.69
CA SER A 53 -1.04 -7.23 15.51
C SER A 53 0.15 -7.78 16.29
N THR A 54 -0.15 -8.62 17.29
CA THR A 54 0.84 -9.32 18.12
C THR A 54 1.67 -10.32 17.32
N GLU A 55 1.07 -10.97 16.32
CA GLU A 55 1.66 -12.02 15.50
C GLU A 55 2.51 -11.48 14.34
N CYS A 56 2.32 -10.22 13.94
CA CYS A 56 3.09 -9.63 12.86
C CYS A 56 4.55 -9.48 13.29
N GLU A 57 5.50 -10.03 12.54
CA GLU A 57 6.93 -9.99 12.87
C GLU A 57 7.64 -8.71 12.41
N ALA A 58 6.89 -7.71 11.94
CA ALA A 58 7.46 -6.43 11.56
C ALA A 58 8.10 -5.73 12.77
N ASP A 59 9.19 -4.99 12.53
CA ASP A 59 9.91 -4.26 13.57
C ASP A 59 8.97 -3.36 14.39
N ASP A 60 9.18 -3.31 15.71
CA ASP A 60 8.33 -2.52 16.60
C ASP A 60 8.34 -1.03 16.25
N ASN A 61 9.44 -0.49 15.69
CA ASN A 61 9.49 0.88 15.22
C ASN A 61 8.59 1.07 13.99
N PHE A 62 8.54 0.09 13.09
CA PHE A 62 7.63 0.12 11.95
C PHE A 62 6.17 0.08 12.43
N LYS A 63 5.82 -0.82 13.37
CA LYS A 63 4.48 -0.86 13.97
C LYS A 63 4.11 0.46 14.67
N LYS A 64 5.04 1.06 15.42
CA LYS A 64 4.84 2.38 16.06
C LYS A 64 4.55 3.46 15.03
N MET A 65 5.22 3.45 13.87
CA MET A 65 4.92 4.40 12.80
C MET A 65 3.46 4.32 12.36
N TYR A 66 2.88 3.11 12.24
CA TYR A 66 1.44 2.98 11.91
C TYR A 66 0.53 3.53 13.00
N LEU A 67 0.90 3.37 14.27
CA LEU A 67 0.09 3.84 15.41
C LEU A 67 0.10 5.37 15.56
N THR A 68 1.19 6.03 15.16
CA THR A 68 1.34 7.48 15.27
C THR A 68 1.04 8.23 13.98
N ALA A 69 0.91 7.54 12.86
CA ALA A 69 0.67 8.16 11.56
C ALA A 69 -0.73 8.78 11.47
N SER A 70 -0.78 9.92 10.80
CA SER A 70 -2.01 10.59 10.35
C SER A 70 -2.22 10.39 8.85
N GLN A 71 -3.36 10.85 8.33
CA GLN A 71 -3.64 10.80 6.90
C GLN A 71 -2.61 11.61 6.07
N ASP A 72 -2.11 12.72 6.61
CA ASP A 72 -1.13 13.60 5.94
C ASP A 72 0.28 12.98 5.84
N ASP A 73 0.53 11.92 6.62
CA ASP A 73 1.76 11.15 6.57
C ASP A 73 1.77 10.12 5.44
N VAL A 74 0.64 9.87 4.78
CA VAL A 74 0.57 8.95 3.64
C VAL A 74 0.99 9.68 2.36
N VAL A 75 2.13 9.31 1.81
CA VAL A 75 2.69 9.90 0.59
C VAL A 75 2.65 8.92 -0.59
N LEU A 76 2.54 9.47 -1.79
CA LEU A 76 2.75 8.71 -3.02
C LEU A 76 4.23 8.66 -3.36
N ILE A 77 4.72 7.46 -3.66
CA ILE A 77 6.06 7.21 -4.16
C ILE A 77 5.97 6.47 -5.49
N LYS A 78 6.99 6.62 -6.33
CA LYS A 78 7.15 5.82 -7.54
C LYS A 78 7.92 4.55 -7.18
N SER A 79 7.32 3.39 -7.37
CA SER A 79 8.00 2.09 -7.15
C SER A 79 9.09 1.84 -8.21
N PRO A 80 10.01 0.90 -8.00
CA PRO A 80 11.04 0.57 -8.99
C PRO A 80 10.46 0.06 -10.32
N VAL A 81 9.21 -0.42 -10.34
CA VAL A 81 8.53 -0.82 -11.60
C VAL A 81 7.78 0.35 -12.28
N GLY A 82 7.93 1.58 -11.76
CA GLY A 82 7.29 2.79 -12.29
C GLY A 82 5.83 2.98 -11.88
N MET A 83 5.28 2.10 -11.05
CA MET A 83 3.89 2.21 -10.56
C MET A 83 3.82 3.06 -9.29
N PRO A 84 2.76 3.86 -9.09
CA PRO A 84 2.56 4.59 -7.85
C PRO A 84 2.28 3.63 -6.69
N GLY A 85 2.91 3.89 -5.54
CA GLY A 85 2.68 3.21 -4.27
C GLY A 85 2.39 4.20 -3.16
N ARG A 86 1.64 3.78 -2.13
CA ARG A 86 1.42 4.56 -0.91
C ARG A 86 2.42 4.10 0.16
N ALA A 87 3.10 5.03 0.79
CA ALA A 87 4.05 4.79 1.87
C ALA A 87 3.85 5.80 3.00
N LEU A 88 4.31 5.46 4.20
CA LEU A 88 4.40 6.42 5.30
C LEU A 88 5.61 7.33 5.12
N ARG A 89 5.41 8.63 5.33
CA ARG A 89 6.45 9.65 5.26
C ARG A 89 7.57 9.33 6.24
N ASN A 90 8.77 9.28 5.70
CA ASN A 90 10.03 9.15 6.43
C ASN A 90 11.18 9.74 5.60
N LYS A 91 12.38 9.75 6.18
CA LYS A 91 13.60 10.25 5.52
C LYS A 91 13.83 9.65 4.14
N PHE A 92 13.55 8.36 3.96
CA PHE A 92 13.73 7.69 2.68
C PHE A 92 12.71 8.15 1.64
N THR A 93 11.41 8.21 1.99
CA THR A 93 10.39 8.72 1.05
C THR A 93 10.62 10.19 0.68
N GLU A 94 11.16 11.00 1.59
CA GLU A 94 11.55 12.39 1.31
C GLU A 94 12.76 12.47 0.35
N LEU A 95 13.72 11.54 0.48
CA LEU A 95 14.82 11.40 -0.47
C LEU A 95 14.34 10.99 -1.86
N LEU A 96 13.36 10.09 -1.94
CA LEU A 96 12.79 9.66 -3.23
C LEU A 96 12.03 10.78 -3.96
N GLN A 97 11.46 11.73 -3.23
CA GLN A 97 10.75 12.88 -3.79
C GLN A 97 11.69 13.93 -4.41
N ARG A 98 12.98 13.88 -4.08
CA ARG A 98 14.02 14.79 -4.59
C ARG A 98 14.70 14.10 -5.78
N ALA A 99 14.54 14.65 -6.98
CA ALA A 99 15.00 14.04 -8.23
C ALA A 99 16.50 13.71 -8.26
N ASP A 100 17.34 14.49 -7.57
CA ASP A 100 18.80 14.35 -7.62
C ASP A 100 19.41 13.62 -6.41
N SER A 101 18.59 13.00 -5.55
CA SER A 101 19.07 12.35 -4.31
C SER A 101 18.65 10.90 -4.17
N HIS A 102 18.43 10.20 -5.28
CA HIS A 102 18.20 8.77 -5.22
C HIS A 102 19.48 8.03 -4.79
N PRO A 103 19.36 7.03 -3.90
CA PRO A 103 20.52 6.29 -3.43
C PRO A 103 21.17 5.50 -4.56
N LEU A 104 22.49 5.40 -4.52
CA LEU A 104 23.24 4.57 -5.46
C LEU A 104 22.87 3.10 -5.27
N ILE A 105 22.66 2.41 -6.38
CA ILE A 105 22.44 0.96 -6.39
C ILE A 105 23.81 0.28 -6.43
N GLU A 106 24.24 -0.29 -5.30
CA GLU A 106 25.53 -0.97 -5.22
C GLU A 106 25.55 -2.25 -6.07
N LYS A 107 24.44 -3.01 -6.06
CA LYS A 107 24.36 -4.29 -6.77
C LYS A 107 22.95 -4.57 -7.31
N CYS A 108 22.82 -4.48 -8.63
CA CYS A 108 21.58 -4.89 -9.30
C CYS A 108 21.48 -6.42 -9.41
N ARG A 109 20.39 -7.00 -8.89
CA ARG A 109 20.10 -8.45 -8.96
C ARG A 109 19.23 -8.86 -10.16
N GLN A 110 18.78 -7.90 -10.98
CA GLN A 110 17.87 -8.14 -12.11
C GLN A 110 16.61 -8.96 -11.73
N CYS A 111 16.09 -8.77 -10.51
CA CYS A 111 14.96 -9.53 -9.97
C CYS A 111 13.60 -9.19 -10.61
N LEU A 112 13.50 -8.03 -11.28
CA LEU A 112 12.28 -7.54 -11.90
C LEU A 112 12.42 -7.51 -13.43
N LYS A 113 11.37 -7.95 -14.13
CA LYS A 113 11.30 -7.87 -15.60
C LYS A 113 11.39 -6.44 -16.14
N ARG A 114 10.91 -5.46 -15.36
CA ARG A 114 10.98 -4.03 -15.66
C ARG A 114 11.38 -3.31 -14.37
N CYS A 115 12.45 -2.53 -14.42
CA CYS A 115 12.95 -1.75 -13.29
C CYS A 115 13.47 -0.40 -13.79
N SER A 116 13.12 0.70 -13.12
CA SER A 116 13.61 2.05 -13.43
C SER A 116 15.08 2.23 -13.06
N ALA A 117 15.59 1.41 -12.13
CA ALA A 117 16.92 1.55 -11.53
C ALA A 117 17.17 2.93 -10.90
N GLU A 118 16.11 3.66 -10.52
CA GLU A 118 16.19 4.90 -9.74
C GLU A 118 16.65 4.60 -8.31
N TYR A 119 16.13 3.55 -7.68
CA TYR A 119 16.61 3.01 -6.41
C TYR A 119 16.37 1.50 -6.33
N CYS A 120 17.06 0.81 -5.43
CA CYS A 120 16.87 -0.61 -5.16
C CYS A 120 16.12 -0.80 -3.84
N ILE A 121 14.93 -1.39 -3.85
CA ILE A 121 14.15 -1.62 -2.62
C ILE A 121 14.88 -2.57 -1.66
N MET A 122 15.71 -3.48 -2.16
CA MET A 122 16.47 -4.43 -1.33
C MET A 122 17.66 -3.79 -0.61
N ASP A 123 18.13 -2.63 -1.09
CA ASP A 123 19.28 -1.93 -0.49
C ASP A 123 18.84 -0.91 0.56
N VAL A 124 17.52 -0.68 0.70
CA VAL A 124 16.91 0.37 1.53
C VAL A 124 15.86 -0.16 2.51
N LEU A 125 15.62 -1.47 2.50
CA LEU A 125 14.86 -2.21 3.52
C LEU A 125 15.84 -2.68 4.61
#